data_AF-A0A7S3HK86-F1
#
_entry.id   AF-A0A7S3HK86-F1
#
_cell.length_a   1.000
_cell.length_b   1.000
_cell.length_c   1.000
_cell.angle_alpha   90.00
_cell.angle_beta   90.00
_cell.angle_gamma   90.00
#
_symmetry.space_group_name_H-M   'P 1'
#
loop_
_entity.id
_entity.type
_entity.pdbx_description
1 polymer ?
#
loop_
_entity_poly.entity_id
_entity_poly.type
_entity_poly.pdbx_seq_one_letter_code
_entity_poly.pdbx_strand_id
1 'polypeptide(L)'
;TDVDFNRDDSRIITTSSDGCIYYWKLGALTRDQEYVFKGMAVNKVALSRNNKKETHIVALCETHNEFTSQPQGPAEAMMMRRQSTMLQRRSTRGLDAAAMAADALAFTR
;
A
#
# COMPACT_ATOMS: atom_id res chain seq x y z
N THR A 1 12.78 -2.36 -4.15
CA THR A 1 14.14 -1.95 -3.75
C THR A 1 14.84 -1.36 -4.95
N ASP A 2 15.58 -0.27 -4.74
CA ASP A 2 16.16 0.56 -5.80
C ASP A 2 17.46 1.21 -5.29
N VAL A 3 18.29 1.68 -6.22
CA VAL A 3 19.60 2.28 -5.91
C VAL A 3 19.89 3.44 -6.86
N ASP A 4 20.47 4.52 -6.35
CA ASP A 4 20.95 5.62 -7.17
C ASP A 4 22.27 6.18 -6.61
N PHE A 5 23.06 6.76 -7.51
CA PHE A 5 24.33 7.39 -7.21
C PHE A 5 24.18 8.90 -7.24
N ASN A 6 24.90 9.59 -6.36
CA ASN A 6 25.00 11.03 -6.52
C ASN A 6 25.90 11.38 -7.72
N ARG A 7 25.94 12.66 -8.08
CA ARG A 7 26.62 13.11 -9.30
C ARG A 7 28.14 12.89 -9.32
N ASP A 8 28.79 12.91 -8.16
CA ASP A 8 30.25 12.76 -8.04
C ASP A 8 30.65 11.32 -7.69
N ASP A 9 29.70 10.39 -7.72
CA ASP A 9 29.85 8.98 -7.36
C ASP A 9 30.53 8.78 -6.00
N SER A 10 30.45 9.74 -5.08
CA SER A 10 30.99 9.60 -3.72
C SER A 10 29.95 9.06 -2.74
N ARG A 11 28.68 9.02 -3.15
CA ARG A 11 27.57 8.61 -2.29
C ARG A 11 26.53 7.78 -3.03
N ILE A 12 25.95 6.85 -2.30
CA ILE A 12 24.92 5.94 -2.79
C ILE A 12 23.70 6.04 -1.89
N ILE A 13 22.53 5.96 -2.50
CA ILE A 13 21.29 5.74 -1.78
C ILE A 13 20.69 4.39 -2.16
N THR A 14 20.20 3.65 -1.18
CA THR A 14 19.55 2.35 -1.39
C THR A 14 18.22 2.29 -0.64
N THR A 15 17.21 1.67 -1.22
CA THR A 15 15.91 1.48 -0.57
C THR A 15 15.61 0.03 -0.24
N SER A 16 14.92 -0.17 0.88
CA SER A 16 14.33 -1.44 1.30
C SER A 16 12.81 -1.41 1.15
N SER A 17 12.22 -2.58 0.90
CA SER A 17 10.76 -2.80 0.97
C SER A 17 10.20 -2.53 2.36
N ASP A 18 11.04 -2.59 3.40
CA ASP A 18 10.62 -2.42 4.80
C ASP A 18 10.39 -0.96 5.19
N GLY A 19 10.48 -0.04 4.23
CA GLY A 19 10.31 1.40 4.45
C GLY A 19 11.61 2.12 4.80
N CYS A 20 12.75 1.44 4.75
CA CYS A 20 14.05 2.03 5.07
C CYS A 20 14.76 2.55 3.81
N ILE A 21 15.36 3.72 3.93
CA ILE A 21 16.26 4.31 2.94
C ILE A 21 17.62 4.52 3.60
N TYR A 22 18.64 3.93 3.03
CA TYR A 22 20.01 4.03 3.53
C TYR A 22 20.85 4.93 2.65
N TYR A 23 21.64 5.77 3.31
CA TYR A 23 22.56 6.70 2.67
C TYR A 23 23.99 6.33 3.03
N TRP A 24 24.80 6.13 2.00
CA TRP A 24 26.14 5.60 2.10
C TRP A 24 27.15 6.59 1.54
N LYS A 25 28.26 6.73 2.23
CA LYS A 25 29.46 7.37 1.70
C LYS A 25 30.39 6.28 1.20
N LEU A 26 30.77 6.36 -0.07
CA LEU A 26 31.70 5.40 -0.67
C LEU A 26 33.08 5.51 -0.04
N GLY A 27 33.66 4.36 0.32
CA GLY A 27 34.92 4.26 1.05
C GLY A 27 34.79 4.42 2.57
N ALA A 28 33.60 4.73 3.11
CA ALA A 28 33.37 4.65 4.54
C ALA A 28 33.02 3.21 4.96
N LEU A 29 33.42 2.81 6.17
CA LEU A 29 33.10 1.49 6.73
C LEU A 29 31.67 1.40 7.28
N THR A 30 31.03 2.57 7.50
CA THR A 30 29.74 2.70 8.16
C THR A 30 28.75 3.45 7.30
N ARG A 31 27.46 3.19 7.52
CA ARG A 31 26.36 4.00 6.96
C ARG A 31 26.48 5.43 7.47
N ASP A 32 26.16 6.39 6.59
CA ASP A 32 26.18 7.80 6.94
C ASP A 32 24.84 8.19 7.56
N GLN A 33 23.73 7.85 6.91
CA GLN A 33 22.38 8.12 7.42
C GLN A 33 21.39 7.01 7.07
N GLU A 34 20.31 6.95 7.84
CA GLU A 34 19.17 6.05 7.65
C GLU A 34 17.87 6.81 7.87
N TYR A 35 16.94 6.67 6.93
CA TYR A 35 15.60 7.24 7.00
C TYR A 35 14.58 6.10 7.02
N VAL A 36 13.68 6.11 8.00
CA VAL A 36 12.72 5.03 8.23
C VAL A 36 11.29 5.56 8.11
N PHE A 37 10.56 5.04 7.13
CA PHE A 37 9.15 5.36 6.89
C PHE A 37 8.27 4.18 7.34
N LYS A 38 7.79 4.24 8.59
CA LYS A 38 6.97 3.17 9.16
C LYS A 38 5.64 3.01 8.40
N GLY A 39 5.28 1.77 8.07
CA GLY A 39 4.02 1.46 7.38
C GLY A 39 4.01 1.84 5.89
N MET A 40 5.18 2.18 5.33
CA MET A 40 5.34 2.51 3.92
C MET A 40 6.37 1.58 3.29
N ALA A 41 6.12 1.13 2.07
CA ALA A 41 7.12 0.48 1.23
C ALA A 41 7.76 1.52 0.33
N VAL A 42 9.10 1.54 0.27
CA VAL A 42 9.81 2.44 -0.64
C VAL A 42 10.20 1.68 -1.91
N ASN A 43 9.60 2.07 -3.03
CA ASN A 43 9.77 1.34 -4.29
C ASN A 43 10.85 1.94 -5.18
N LYS A 44 10.96 3.27 -5.20
CA LYS A 44 11.89 4.01 -6.06
C LYS A 44 12.59 5.13 -5.29
N VAL A 45 13.82 5.43 -5.69
CA VAL A 45 14.57 6.56 -5.15
C VAL A 45 15.36 7.24 -6.24
N ALA A 46 15.51 8.56 -6.14
CA ALA A 46 16.35 9.35 -7.03
C ALA A 46 17.08 10.44 -6.23
N LEU A 47 18.34 10.65 -6.58
CA LEU A 47 19.15 11.76 -6.09
C LEU A 47 19.14 12.89 -7.09
N SER A 48 18.93 14.11 -6.58
CA SER A 48 19.05 15.31 -7.40
C SER A 48 20.50 15.51 -7.85
N ARG A 49 20.71 15.69 -9.16
CA ARG A 49 22.02 15.86 -9.81
C ARG A 49 22.42 17.33 -9.99
N ASN A 50 21.97 18.20 -9.09
CA ASN A 50 22.28 19.63 -9.17
C ASN A 50 23.79 19.90 -8.94
N ASN A 51 24.27 21.06 -9.39
CA ASN A 51 25.64 21.54 -9.11
C ASN A 51 25.76 22.24 -7.74
N LYS A 52 24.71 22.18 -6.92
CA LYS A 52 24.68 22.84 -5.61
C LYS A 52 25.12 21.83 -4.55
N LYS A 53 25.55 22.33 -3.39
CA LYS A 53 25.92 21.48 -2.25
C LYS A 53 24.71 20.74 -1.64
N GLU A 54 23.49 21.12 -2.00
CA GLU A 54 22.25 20.52 -1.49
C GLU A 54 21.87 19.29 -2.31
N THR A 55 22.00 18.12 -1.70
CA THR A 55 21.51 16.86 -2.27
C THR A 55 20.07 16.67 -1.85
N HIS A 56 19.15 16.66 -2.82
CA HIS A 56 17.76 16.31 -2.56
C HIS A 56 17.55 14.82 -2.82
N ILE A 57 16.86 14.15 -1.91
CA ILE A 57 16.43 12.77 -2.04
C ILE A 57 14.94 12.79 -2.39
N VAL A 58 14.58 12.17 -3.51
CA VAL A 58 13.18 11.94 -3.88
C VAL A 58 12.92 10.44 -3.76
N ALA A 59 11.98 10.06 -2.91
CA ALA A 59 11.58 8.68 -2.71
C ALA A 59 10.10 8.52 -3.06
N LEU A 60 9.78 7.45 -3.79
CA LEU A 60 8.41 7.05 -4.05
C LEU A 60 8.02 5.97 -3.05
N CYS A 61 7.12 6.35 -2.15
CA CYS A 61 6.66 5.50 -1.06
C CYS A 61 5.19 5.13 -1.31
N GLU A 62 4.89 3.84 -1.22
CA GLU A 62 3.53 3.32 -1.21
C GLU A 62 3.12 3.01 0.22
N THR A 63 1.97 3.48 0.65
CA THR A 63 1.41 3.09 1.95
C THR A 63 0.81 1.70 1.81
N HIS A 64 1.31 0.75 2.60
CA HIS A 64 0.55 -0.46 2.86
C HIS A 64 -0.59 -0.07 3.79
N ASN A 65 -1.73 0.29 3.20
CA ASN A 65 -2.98 0.41 3.93
C ASN A 65 -3.40 -0.99 4.38
N GLU A 66 -2.83 -1.46 5.48
CA GLU A 66 -3.54 -2.37 6.37
C GLU A 66 -4.61 -1.54 7.08
N PHE A 67 -5.63 -1.12 6.33
CA PHE A 67 -6.92 -0.81 6.93
C PHE A 67 -7.50 -2.14 7.40
N THR A 68 -6.94 -2.72 8.47
CA THR A 68 -7.78 -3.45 9.41
C THR A 68 -8.74 -2.40 9.92
N SER A 69 -9.92 -2.35 9.31
CA SER A 69 -11.08 -1.64 9.83
C SER A 69 -11.50 -2.35 11.12
N GLN A 70 -10.67 -2.23 12.16
CA GLN A 70 -11.03 -2.63 13.50
C GLN A 70 -12.07 -1.59 13.92
N PRO A 71 -13.32 -1.99 14.18
CA PRO A 71 -14.34 -1.03 14.57
C PRO A 71 -13.85 -0.32 15.83
N GLN A 72 -13.80 1.01 15.79
CA GLN A 72 -13.26 1.85 16.87
C GLN A 72 -14.20 1.88 18.10
N GLY A 73 -15.32 1.16 18.04
CA GLY A 73 -16.21 0.97 19.16
C GLY A 73 -17.38 0.03 18.87
N PRO A 74 -18.17 -0.30 19.91
CA PRO A 74 -19.30 -1.21 19.80
C PRO A 74 -20.38 -0.73 18.82
N ALA A 75 -20.56 0.59 18.65
CA ALA A 75 -21.54 1.16 17.72
C ALA A 75 -21.16 0.91 16.25
N GLU A 76 -19.90 1.08 15.91
CA GLU A 76 -19.39 0.89 14.55
C GLU A 76 -19.36 -0.61 14.18
N ALA A 77 -18.96 -1.47 15.12
CA ALA A 77 -19.05 -2.93 14.97
C ALA A 77 -20.49 -3.39 14.70
N MET A 78 -21.46 -2.82 15.41
CA MET A 78 -22.88 -3.11 15.22
C MET A 78 -23.38 -2.62 13.87
N MET A 79 -22.95 -1.44 13.42
CA MET A 79 -23.31 -0.89 12.11
C MET A 79 -22.77 -1.77 10.96
N MET A 80 -21.51 -2.20 11.03
CA MET A 80 -20.94 -3.13 10.04
C MET A 80 -21.66 -4.48 10.01
N ARG A 81 -22.01 -5.05 11.18
CA ARG A 81 -22.83 -6.27 11.25
C ARG A 81 -24.19 -6.07 10.59
N ARG A 82 -24.86 -4.94 10.84
CA ARG A 82 -26.15 -4.61 10.22
C ARG A 82 -26.06 -4.52 8.70
N GLN A 83 -25.04 -3.83 8.18
CA GLN A 83 -24.82 -3.68 6.74
C GLN A 83 -24.51 -5.03 6.07
N SER A 84 -23.68 -5.85 6.72
CA SER A 84 -23.33 -7.20 6.24
C SER A 84 -24.56 -8.11 6.15
N THR A 85 -25.41 -8.11 7.17
CA THR A 85 -26.66 -8.89 7.17
C THR A 85 -27.63 -8.42 6.08
N MET A 86 -27.72 -7.11 5.82
CA MET A 86 -28.57 -6.59 4.74
C MET A 86 -28.07 -7.01 3.36
N LEU A 87 -26.76 -6.98 3.12
CA LEU A 87 -26.16 -7.43 1.87
C LEU A 87 -26.36 -8.93 1.64
N GLN A 88 -26.20 -9.76 2.67
CA GLN A 88 -26.50 -11.19 2.58
C GLN A 88 -27.96 -11.46 2.21
N ARG A 89 -28.92 -10.77 2.85
CA ARG A 89 -30.34 -10.90 2.52
C ARG A 89 -30.69 -10.44 1.11
N ARG A 90 -29.98 -9.44 0.60
CA ARG A 90 -30.15 -8.97 -0.78
C ARG A 90 -29.59 -9.97 -1.78
N SER A 91 -28.46 -10.59 -1.47
CA SER A 91 -27.86 -11.66 -2.28
C SER A 91 -28.75 -12.90 -2.35
N THR A 92 -29.27 -13.37 -1.22
CA THR A 92 -30.16 -14.55 -1.19
C THR A 92 -31.46 -14.30 -1.93
N ARG A 93 -32.09 -13.12 -1.77
CA ARG A 93 -33.28 -12.77 -2.56
C ARG A 93 -33.02 -12.67 -4.06
N GLY A 94 -31.83 -12.27 -4.47
CA GLY A 94 -31.44 -12.25 -5.88
C GLY A 94 -31.30 -13.65 -6.47
N LEU A 95 -30.77 -14.60 -5.70
CA LEU A 95 -30.66 -16.00 -6.09
C LEU A 95 -32.04 -16.68 -6.14
N ASP A 96 -32.91 -16.41 -5.19
CA ASP A 96 -34.29 -16.95 -5.18
C ASP A 96 -35.10 -16.43 -6.37
N ALA A 97 -34.98 -15.13 -6.71
CA ALA A 97 -35.64 -14.53 -7.87
C ALA A 97 -35.11 -15.09 -9.20
N ALA A 98 -33.80 -15.33 -9.30
CA ALA A 98 -33.20 -15.94 -10.49
C ALA A 98 -33.61 -17.41 -10.66
N ALA A 99 -33.71 -18.17 -9.56
CA ALA A 99 -34.18 -19.56 -9.58
C ALA A 99 -35.65 -19.65 -10.02
N MET A 100 -36.53 -18.78 -9.52
CA MET A 100 -37.94 -18.74 -9.93
C MET A 100 -38.12 -18.36 -11.41
N ALA A 101 -37.29 -17.45 -11.93
CA ALA A 101 -37.33 -17.08 -13.35
C ALA A 101 -36.86 -18.23 -14.27
N ALA A 102 -35.87 -19.01 -13.84
CA ALA A 102 -35.39 -20.17 -14.59
C ALA A 102 -36.45 -21.29 -14.64
N ASP A 103 -37.17 -21.51 -13.55
CA ASP A 103 -38.22 -22.54 -13.46
C ASP A 103 -39.45 -22.17 -14.32
N ALA A 104 -39.82 -20.88 -14.36
CA ALA A 104 -40.91 -20.39 -15.22
C ALA A 104 -40.60 -20.53 -16.73
N LEU A 105 -39.32 -20.45 -17.12
CA LEU A 105 -38.88 -20.67 -18.50
C LEU A 105 -38.77 -22.17 -18.85
N ALA A 106 -38.58 -23.05 -17.87
CA ALA A 106 -38.57 -24.49 -18.07
C ALA A 106 -39.98 -25.06 -18.33
N PHE A 107 -41.02 -24.42 -17.80
CA PHE A 107 -42.41 -24.86 -17.95
C PHE A 107 -43.10 -24.39 -19.24
N THR A 108 -42.44 -23.55 -20.04
CA THR A 108 -42.97 -23.00 -21.31
C THR A 108 -42.44 -23.72 -22.56
N ARG A 109 -41.97 -24.96 -22.41
CA ARG A 109 -41.51 -25.82 -23.52
C ARG A 109 -42.31 -27.11 -23.65
#